data_AF-A0A6A5RXJ8-F1
#
_entry.id   AF-A0A6A5RXJ8-F1
#
_cell.length_a   1.000
_cell.length_b   1.000
_cell.length_c   1.000
_cell.angle_alpha   90.00
_cell.angle_beta   90.00
_cell.angle_gamma   90.00
#
_symmetry.space_group_name_H-M   'P 1'
#
loop_
_entity.id
_entity.type
_entity.pdbx_description
1 polymer ?
#
loop_
_entity_poly.entity_id
_entity_poly.type
_entity_poly.pdbx_seq_one_letter_code
_entity_poly.pdbx_strand_id
1 'polypeptide(L)' 'ADVNAQGGLHGNALQAASFRGHEQVVEALLDKGANVNAQGGQYGSALYAGSEGGHEQMVKMLLNAGAYEPKEDDSLLRLE' A
#
# COMPACT_ATOMS: atom_id res chain seq x y z
N ALA A 1 -8.29 11.66 13.93
CA ALA A 1 -8.68 10.41 13.27
C ALA A 1 -7.47 9.49 13.24
N ASP A 2 -7.65 8.18 13.36
CA ASP A 2 -6.56 7.22 13.19
C ASP A 2 -6.18 7.14 11.70
N VAL A 3 -4.93 7.47 11.37
CA VAL A 3 -4.41 7.47 10.00
C VAL A 3 -4.33 6.05 9.42
N ASN A 4 -4.23 5.04 10.29
CA ASN A 4 -4.12 3.64 9.94
C ASN A 4 -5.45 2.89 10.03
N ALA A 5 -6.57 3.60 10.21
CA ALA A 5 -7.88 2.99 10.28
C ALA A 5 -8.12 2.11 9.05
N GLN A 6 -8.43 0.83 9.31
CA GLN A 6 -8.74 -0.14 8.28
C GLN A 6 -10.26 -0.21 8.03
N GLY A 7 -10.65 -0.37 6.77
CA GLY A 7 -12.03 -0.56 6.36
C GLY A 7 -12.30 -0.24 4.89
N GLY A 8 -13.49 -0.64 4.43
CA GLY A 8 -13.94 -0.43 3.06
C GLY A 8 -13.19 -1.28 2.03
N LEU A 9 -13.52 -1.05 0.75
CA LEU A 9 -13.00 -1.85 -0.39
C LEU A 9 -11.47 -1.80 -0.51
N HIS A 10 -10.87 -0.64 -0.30
CA HIS A 10 -9.43 -0.42 -0.46
C HIS A 10 -8.65 -0.76 0.81
N GLY A 11 -9.27 -1.22 1.90
CA GLY A 11 -8.56 -1.60 3.11
C GLY A 11 -8.12 -0.43 3.99
N ASN A 12 -7.52 0.64 3.45
CA ASN A 12 -7.22 1.87 4.20
C ASN A 12 -7.10 3.09 3.26
N ALA A 13 -6.91 4.28 3.86
CA ALA A 13 -6.79 5.54 3.12
C ALA A 13 -5.57 5.58 2.17
N LEU A 14 -4.43 5.01 2.58
CA LEU A 14 -3.20 5.00 1.78
C LEU A 14 -3.36 4.16 0.51
N GLN A 15 -3.98 2.98 0.63
CA GLN A 15 -4.29 2.13 -0.53
C GLN A 15 -5.27 2.80 -1.48
N ALA A 16 -6.31 3.46 -0.97
CA ALA A 16 -7.28 4.19 -1.79
C ALA A 16 -6.62 5.34 -2.57
N ALA A 17 -5.79 6.14 -1.89
CA ALA A 17 -5.06 7.24 -2.51
C ALA A 17 -4.06 6.75 -3.56
N SER A 18 -3.37 5.63 -3.28
CA SER A 18 -2.43 5.02 -4.21
C SER A 18 -3.11 4.53 -5.49
N PHE A 19 -4.22 3.79 -5.37
CA PHE A 19 -4.99 3.32 -6.54
C PHE A 19 -5.56 4.45 -7.40
N ARG A 20 -5.82 5.62 -6.79
CA ARG A 20 -6.32 6.80 -7.50
C ARG A 20 -5.21 7.74 -7.97
N GLY A 21 -3.94 7.46 -7.68
CA GLY A 21 -2.80 8.30 -8.08
C GLY A 21 -2.72 9.66 -7.37
N HIS A 22 -3.26 9.76 -6.15
CA HIS A 22 -3.32 11.03 -5.40
C HIS A 22 -2.02 11.27 -4.61
N GLU A 23 -0.95 11.63 -5.30
CA GLU A 23 0.42 11.78 -4.75
C GLU A 23 0.47 12.65 -3.50
N GLN A 24 -0.12 13.85 -3.53
CA GLN A 24 -0.15 14.79 -2.40
C GLN A 24 -0.87 14.23 -1.17
N VAL A 25 -1.89 13.38 -1.38
CA VAL A 25 -2.60 12.72 -0.29
C VAL A 25 -1.74 11.61 0.29
N VAL A 26 -1.02 10.87 -0.55
CA VAL A 26 -0.09 9.83 -0.09
C VAL A 26 1.04 10.44 0.74
N GLU A 27 1.67 11.52 0.28
CA GLU A 27 2.67 12.27 1.05
C GLU A 27 2.12 12.70 2.41
N ALA A 28 0.95 13.34 2.44
CA ALA A 28 0.32 13.79 3.68
C ALA A 28 -0.01 12.63 4.64
N LEU A 29 -0.40 11.46 4.13
CA LEU A 29 -0.66 10.28 4.94
C LEU A 29 0.63 9.70 5.52
N LEU A 30 1.69 9.61 4.73
CA LEU A 30 3.00 9.12 5.17
C LEU A 30 3.60 10.05 6.24
N ASP A 31 3.53 11.38 6.04
CA ASP A 31 3.96 12.39 7.03
C ASP A 31 3.20 12.28 8.35
N LYS A 32 1.96 11.76 8.32
CA LYS A 32 1.13 11.53 9.50
C LYS A 32 1.36 10.15 10.14
N GLY A 33 2.30 9.36 9.62
CA GLY A 33 2.63 8.04 10.16
C GLY A 33 1.73 6.91 9.66
N ALA A 34 1.17 7.03 8.45
CA ALA A 34 0.55 5.90 7.79
C ALA A 34 1.57 4.77 7.64
N ASN A 35 1.18 3.56 8.00
CA ASN A 35 1.98 2.37 7.78
C ASN A 35 1.98 2.05 6.28
N VAL A 36 3.10 2.36 5.62
CA VAL A 36 3.29 2.16 4.19
C VAL A 36 3.07 0.70 3.75
N ASN A 37 3.32 -0.25 4.65
CA ASN A 37 3.17 -1.69 4.43
C ASN A 37 1.87 -2.26 5.02
N ALA A 38 0.88 -1.41 5.34
CA ALA A 38 -0.39 -1.87 5.86
C ALA A 38 -1.11 -2.76 4.83
N GLN A 39 -1.40 -3.99 5.27
CA GLN A 39 -2.14 -4.95 4.48
C GLN A 39 -3.65 -4.81 4.62
N GLY A 40 -4.38 -5.31 3.63
CA GLY A 40 -5.84 -5.35 3.59
C GLY A 40 -6.39 -4.89 2.24
N GLY A 41 -7.72 -4.78 2.16
CA GLY A 41 -8.39 -4.34 0.94
C GLY A 41 -8.24 -5.32 -0.23
N GLN A 42 -8.81 -4.96 -1.38
CA GLN A 42 -8.75 -5.77 -2.60
C GLN A 42 -7.32 -5.93 -3.15
N TYR A 43 -6.45 -4.94 -2.92
CA TYR A 43 -5.11 -4.89 -3.52
C TYR A 43 -4.02 -5.47 -2.61
N GLY A 44 -4.33 -5.74 -1.34
CA GLY A 44 -3.37 -6.28 -0.38
C GLY A 44 -2.34 -5.25 0.12
N SER A 45 -1.90 -4.28 -0.68
CA SER A 45 -0.95 -3.23 -0.28
C SER A 45 -1.14 -1.93 -1.09
N ALA A 46 -0.57 -0.82 -0.59
CA ALA A 46 -0.56 0.44 -1.34
C ALA A 46 0.30 0.34 -2.60
N LEU A 47 1.34 -0.49 -2.59
CA LEU A 47 2.22 -0.73 -3.73
C LEU A 47 1.44 -1.38 -4.89
N TYR A 48 0.70 -2.47 -4.61
CA TYR A 48 -0.14 -3.13 -5.62
C TYR A 48 -1.28 -2.24 -6.08
N ALA A 49 -1.91 -1.50 -5.16
CA ALA A 49 -2.96 -0.54 -5.50
C ALA A 49 -2.48 0.49 -6.55
N GLY A 50 -1.27 1.05 -6.37
CA GLY A 50 -0.69 2.00 -7.31
C GLY A 50 -0.36 1.36 -8.68
N SER A 51 0.15 0.13 -8.67
CA SER A 51 0.42 -0.64 -9.88
C SER A 51 -0.87 -0.94 -10.68
N GLU A 52 -1.94 -1.39 -10.01
CA GLU A 52 -3.24 -1.66 -10.65
C GLU A 52 -3.90 -0.39 -11.21
N GLY A 53 -3.66 0.76 -10.59
CA GLY A 53 -4.07 2.07 -11.11
C GLY A 53 -3.20 2.59 -12.26
N GLY A 54 -2.08 1.93 -12.57
CA GLY A 54 -1.12 2.39 -13.59
C GLY A 54 -0.26 3.58 -13.18
N HIS A 55 -0.11 3.82 -11.88
CA HIS A 55 0.55 5.01 -11.32
C HIS A 55 2.03 4.75 -11.00
N GLU A 56 2.89 4.71 -12.02
CA GLU A 56 4.33 4.40 -11.85
C GLU A 56 5.06 5.32 -10.86
N GLN A 57 4.78 6.63 -10.89
CA GLN A 57 5.40 7.58 -9.96
C GLN A 57 4.95 7.35 -8.51
N MET A 58 3.68 6.97 -8.31
CA MET A 58 3.15 6.58 -7.01
C MET A 58 3.89 5.36 -6.46
N VAL A 59 4.12 4.34 -7.30
CA VAL A 59 4.87 3.14 -6.89
C VAL A 59 6.29 3.51 -6.48
N LYS A 60 6.97 4.38 -7.24
CA LYS A 60 8.32 4.87 -6.87
C LYS A 60 8.31 5.64 -5.55
N MET A 61 7.33 6.51 -5.33
CA MET A 61 7.17 7.24 -4.08
C MET A 61 7.01 6.29 -2.89
N LEU A 62 6.14 5.28 -3.00
CA LEU A 62 5.92 4.29 -1.96
C LEU A 62 7.18 3.45 -1.68
N LEU A 63 7.92 3.03 -2.72
CA LEU A 63 9.20 2.33 -2.57
C LEU A 63 10.24 3.20 -1.83
N ASN A 64 10.33 4.49 -2.18
CA ASN A 64 11.20 5.45 -1.47
C ASN A 64 10.79 5.63 0.00
N ALA A 65 9.51 5.47 0.31
CA ALA A 65 8.98 5.49 1.67
C ALA A 65 9.14 4.15 2.43
N GLY A 66 9.80 3.15 1.83
CA GLY A 66 10.06 1.85 2.46
C GLY A 66 8.94 0.82 2.26
N ALA A 67 8.07 1.01 1.26
CA ALA A 67 7.18 -0.06 0.81
C ALA A 67 8.00 -1.23 0.26
N TYR A 68 7.55 -2.45 0.54
CA TYR A 68 8.11 -3.66 -0.05
C TYR A 68 7.00 -4.59 -0.53
N GLU A 69 7.33 -5.49 -1.46
CA GLU A 69 6.40 -6.54 -1.87
C GLU A 69 6.09 -7.44 -0.67
N PRO A 70 4.81 -7.67 -0.33
CA PRO A 70 4.48 -8.60 0.74
C PRO A 70 5.09 -9.95 0.37
N LYS A 71 5.88 -10.51 1.30
CA LYS A 71 6.48 -11.84 1.08
C LYS A 71 5.35 -12.82 0.80
N GLU A 72 5.39 -13.47 -0.36
CA GLU A 72 4.65 -14.71 -0.54
C GLU A 72 5.09 -15.64 0.59
N ASP A 73 4.11 -16.20 1.29
CA ASP A 73 4.37 -17.14 2.36
C ASP A 73 5.06 -18.37 1.74
N ASP A 74 6.38 -18.46 1.93
CA ASP A 74 7.28 -19.48 1.37
C ASP A 74 7.02 -20.89 1.98
N SER A 75 5.85 -21.12 2.57
CA SER A 75 5.47 -22.40 3.20
C SER A 75 5.31 -23.54 2.19
N LEU A 76 5.41 -23.26 0.88
CA LEU A 76 5.42 -24.30 -0.16
C LEU A 76 6.79 -24.99 -0.32
N LEU A 77 7.88 -24.49 0.28
CA LEU A 77 9.21 -25.12 0.22
C LEU A 77 9.53 -26.11 1.35
N ARG A 78 8.57 -26.46 2.24
CA ARG A 78 8.81 -27.37 3.38
C ARG A 78 8.40 -28.83 3.17
N LEU A 79 8.46 -29.33 1.93
CA LEU A 79 8.02 -30.69 1.57
C LEU A 79 9.11 -31.60 0.99
N GLU A 80 10.39 -31.33 1.29
CA GLU A 80 11.50 -32.27 1.03
C GLU A 80 11.80 -33.16 2.25
#